data_AF-A0A969H5F9-F1
#
_entry.id   AF-A0A969H5F9-F1
#
_cell.length_a   1.000
_cell.length_b   1.000
_cell.length_c   1.000
_cell.angle_alpha   90.00
_cell.angle_beta   90.00
_cell.angle_gamma   90.00
#
_symmetry.space_group_name_H-M   'P 1'
#
loop_
_entity.id
_entity.type
_entity.pdbx_description
1 polymer ?
#
loop_
_entity_poly.entity_id
_entity_poly.type
_entity_poly.pdbx_seq_one_letter_code
_entity_poly.pdbx_strand_id
1 'polypeptide(L)'
;MGELPIQAITYIKDALGLKVGVWAWQGVPIVAFEQYVLPYIDIIEYESRAHFWVKESGKSPHTMDDIMIDNIRRMHEMIVAAGLEGQMELMEDGGLNTGNVGDFIKAGMTVGEFSSPLLKGPQGKFVPGTGQIEAAVKKLRAVMNAASDLYRDTNGLKSENT
;
A
#
# COMPACT_ATOMS: atom_id res chain seq x y z
N MET A 1 15.80 -14.26 -25.82
CA MET A 1 15.59 -14.65 -24.42
C MET A 1 15.47 -13.36 -23.63
N GLY A 2 14.35 -13.13 -22.96
CA GLY A 2 14.18 -11.94 -22.10
C GLY A 2 14.94 -12.12 -20.80
N GLU A 3 15.43 -11.02 -20.22
CA GLU A 3 15.98 -11.03 -18.86
C GLU A 3 14.94 -11.59 -17.88
N LEU A 4 15.41 -12.41 -16.93
CA LEU A 4 14.57 -12.86 -15.83
C LEU A 4 14.31 -11.68 -14.88
N PRO A 5 13.11 -11.56 -14.28
CA PRO A 5 12.80 -10.47 -13.35
C PRO A 5 13.85 -10.27 -12.24
N ILE A 6 14.48 -11.35 -11.78
CA ILE A 6 15.53 -11.28 -10.76
C ILE A 6 16.80 -10.56 -11.21
N GLN A 7 17.13 -10.59 -12.51
CA GLN A 7 18.29 -9.88 -13.05
C GLN A 7 18.04 -8.37 -13.02
N ALA A 8 16.82 -7.93 -13.33
CA ALA A 8 16.45 -6.52 -13.22
C ALA A 8 16.45 -6.05 -11.75
N ILE A 9 15.92 -6.87 -10.83
CA ILE A 9 15.90 -6.58 -9.39
C ILE A 9 17.32 -6.39 -8.85
N THR A 10 18.22 -7.35 -9.13
CA THR A 10 19.62 -7.29 -8.68
C THR A 10 20.38 -6.14 -9.31
N TYR A 11 20.13 -5.81 -10.59
CA TYR A 11 20.72 -4.62 -11.22
C TYR A 11 20.30 -3.32 -10.52
N ILE A 12 19.00 -3.14 -10.24
CA ILE A 12 18.50 -1.94 -9.55
C ILE A 12 19.12 -1.81 -8.15
N LYS A 13 19.20 -2.92 -7.42
CA LYS A 13 19.74 -2.92 -6.05
C LYS A 13 21.25 -2.73 -6.02
N ASP A 14 21.98 -3.52 -6.79
CA ASP A 14 23.44 -3.66 -6.64
C ASP A 14 24.21 -2.66 -7.52
N ALA A 15 23.76 -2.45 -8.76
CA ALA A 15 24.45 -1.57 -9.69
C ALA A 15 23.99 -0.11 -9.56
N LEU A 16 22.71 0.12 -9.30
CA LEU A 16 22.16 1.48 -9.17
C LEU A 16 22.07 1.97 -7.71
N GLY A 17 22.13 1.07 -6.73
CA GLY A 17 21.99 1.43 -5.31
C GLY A 17 20.59 1.96 -4.95
N LEU A 18 19.56 1.59 -5.70
CA LEU A 18 18.19 2.06 -5.52
C LEU A 18 17.36 1.06 -4.73
N LYS A 19 16.28 1.56 -4.12
CA LYS A 19 15.22 0.69 -3.58
C LYS A 19 14.47 0.01 -4.74
N VAL A 20 14.03 -1.22 -4.53
CA VAL A 20 13.30 -2.01 -5.51
C VAL A 20 12.01 -2.53 -4.91
N GLY A 21 10.94 -2.50 -5.72
CA GLY A 21 9.65 -3.02 -5.35
C GLY A 21 9.11 -4.00 -6.37
N VAL A 22 8.17 -4.83 -5.94
CA VAL A 22 7.35 -5.66 -6.83
C VAL A 22 5.90 -5.26 -6.68
N TRP A 23 5.19 -5.23 -7.79
CA TRP A 23 3.82 -4.74 -7.86
C TRP A 23 2.95 -5.70 -8.65
N ALA A 24 1.70 -5.86 -8.21
CA ALA A 24 0.69 -6.54 -9.01
C ALA A 24 -0.72 -6.05 -8.69
N TRP A 25 -1.62 -6.33 -9.63
CA TRP A 25 -3.04 -6.05 -9.52
C TRP A 25 -3.79 -7.11 -8.72
N GLN A 26 -4.90 -6.69 -8.12
CA GLN A 26 -5.96 -7.57 -7.65
C GLN A 26 -6.37 -8.54 -8.77
N GLY A 27 -6.23 -9.83 -8.49
CA GLY A 27 -6.37 -10.90 -9.47
C GLY A 27 -5.09 -11.73 -9.65
N VAL A 28 -3.92 -11.18 -9.30
CA VAL A 28 -2.71 -11.98 -9.09
C VAL A 28 -2.81 -12.70 -7.75
N PRO A 29 -2.67 -14.04 -7.70
CA PRO A 29 -2.69 -14.79 -6.45
C PRO A 29 -1.57 -14.36 -5.52
N ILE A 30 -1.87 -14.19 -4.22
CA ILE A 30 -0.89 -13.75 -3.22
C ILE A 30 0.33 -14.66 -3.12
N VAL A 31 0.16 -15.96 -3.36
CA VAL A 31 1.28 -16.92 -3.40
C VAL A 31 2.33 -16.58 -4.46
N ALA A 32 1.99 -15.83 -5.51
CA ALA A 32 2.96 -15.39 -6.51
C ALA A 32 4.05 -14.48 -5.92
N PHE A 33 3.76 -13.79 -4.81
CA PHE A 33 4.70 -12.92 -4.11
C PHE A 33 5.69 -13.66 -3.22
N GLU A 34 5.48 -14.94 -2.90
CA GLU A 34 6.36 -15.73 -2.01
C GLU A 34 7.83 -15.67 -2.48
N GLN A 35 8.06 -15.78 -3.78
CA GLN A 35 9.40 -15.72 -4.38
C GLN A 35 10.08 -14.32 -4.28
N TYR A 36 9.33 -13.29 -3.91
CA TYR A 36 9.81 -11.91 -3.79
C TYR A 36 9.88 -11.43 -2.33
N VAL A 37 9.50 -12.27 -1.36
CA VAL A 37 9.71 -11.99 0.07
C VAL A 37 11.17 -12.29 0.42
N LEU A 38 12.09 -11.45 -0.09
CA LEU A 38 13.54 -11.61 0.00
C LEU A 38 14.20 -10.31 0.51
N PRO A 39 15.36 -10.39 1.18
CA PRO A 39 15.98 -9.23 1.84
C PRO A 39 16.34 -8.04 0.95
N TYR A 40 16.41 -8.23 -0.37
CA TYR A 40 16.75 -7.17 -1.33
C TYR A 40 15.53 -6.51 -1.97
N ILE A 41 14.31 -6.98 -1.68
CA ILE A 41 13.07 -6.27 -2.03
C ILE A 41 12.71 -5.33 -0.88
N ASP A 42 12.48 -4.06 -1.20
CA ASP A 42 12.17 -3.02 -0.21
C ASP A 42 10.67 -2.83 0.00
N ILE A 43 9.86 -3.12 -1.01
CA ILE A 43 8.40 -2.89 -0.97
C ILE A 43 7.64 -3.90 -1.83
N ILE A 44 6.55 -4.42 -1.30
CA ILE A 44 5.52 -5.13 -2.07
C ILE A 44 4.32 -4.21 -2.20
N GLU A 45 3.85 -4.01 -3.42
CA GLU A 45 2.68 -3.19 -3.72
C GLU A 45 1.58 -4.06 -4.33
N TYR A 46 0.36 -3.90 -3.83
CA TYR A 46 -0.81 -4.59 -4.36
C TYR A 46 -1.92 -3.58 -4.64
N GLU A 47 -2.38 -3.56 -5.89
CA GLU A 47 -3.31 -2.55 -6.36
C GLU A 47 -4.73 -3.12 -6.50
N SER A 48 -5.70 -2.47 -5.88
CA SER A 48 -7.12 -2.79 -6.03
C SER A 48 -7.60 -2.60 -7.48
N ARG A 49 -8.53 -3.44 -7.93
CA ARG A 49 -9.06 -3.37 -9.30
C ARG A 49 -9.64 -2.00 -9.60
N ALA A 50 -9.46 -1.53 -10.82
CA ALA A 50 -9.93 -0.24 -11.28
C ALA A 50 -10.59 -0.36 -12.64
N HIS A 51 -11.77 0.23 -12.78
CA HIS A 51 -12.48 0.29 -14.05
C HIS A 51 -12.07 1.54 -14.82
N PHE A 52 -10.80 1.64 -15.26
CA PHE A 52 -10.30 2.86 -15.92
C PHE A 52 -11.03 3.23 -17.22
N TRP A 53 -11.76 2.29 -17.81
CA TRP A 53 -12.63 2.52 -18.97
C TRP A 53 -13.97 3.18 -18.63
N VAL A 54 -14.30 3.35 -17.34
CA VAL A 54 -15.50 4.04 -16.85
C VAL A 54 -15.08 5.31 -16.10
N LYS A 55 -15.48 6.47 -16.61
CA LYS A 55 -15.21 7.77 -15.96
C LYS A 55 -16.40 8.20 -15.12
N GLU A 56 -16.34 7.94 -13.82
CA GLU A 56 -17.31 8.50 -12.85
C GLU A 56 -16.72 9.75 -12.18
N SER A 57 -17.43 10.89 -12.31
CA SER A 57 -17.00 12.12 -11.65
C SER A 57 -17.13 12.00 -10.13
N GLY A 58 -16.11 12.43 -9.40
CA GLY A 58 -16.12 12.49 -7.93
C GLY A 58 -15.88 11.17 -7.20
N LYS A 59 -15.63 10.06 -7.90
CA LYS A 59 -15.30 8.76 -7.29
C LYS A 59 -13.91 8.27 -7.69
N SER A 60 -13.34 7.41 -6.85
CA SER A 60 -12.17 6.61 -7.24
C SER A 60 -12.58 5.64 -8.36
N PRO A 61 -11.73 5.41 -9.38
CA PRO A 61 -11.99 4.35 -10.35
C PRO A 61 -11.77 2.95 -9.75
N HIS A 62 -11.09 2.88 -8.59
CA HIS A 62 -10.84 1.63 -7.88
C HIS A 62 -12.07 1.16 -7.12
N THR A 63 -12.30 -0.14 -7.17
CA THR A 63 -13.28 -0.84 -6.35
C THR A 63 -12.56 -1.46 -5.16
N MET A 64 -12.94 -1.02 -3.96
CA MET A 64 -12.39 -1.58 -2.73
C MET A 64 -13.25 -2.77 -2.28
N ASP A 65 -12.73 -3.98 -2.46
CA ASP A 65 -13.37 -5.22 -2.02
C ASP A 65 -12.76 -5.69 -0.70
N ASP A 66 -13.55 -6.35 0.15
CA ASP A 66 -13.08 -6.88 1.45
C ASP A 66 -11.87 -7.82 1.31
N ILE A 67 -11.76 -8.55 0.19
CA ILE A 67 -10.62 -9.43 -0.11
C ILE A 67 -9.28 -8.69 -0.15
N MET A 68 -9.27 -7.37 -0.37
CA MET A 68 -8.03 -6.58 -0.35
C MET A 68 -7.42 -6.55 1.06
N ILE A 69 -8.25 -6.42 2.10
CA ILE A 69 -7.80 -6.45 3.49
C ILE A 69 -7.22 -7.83 3.83
N ASP A 70 -7.91 -8.90 3.44
CA ASP A 70 -7.45 -10.28 3.64
C ASP A 70 -6.13 -10.54 2.91
N ASN A 71 -5.99 -10.03 1.69
CA ASN A 71 -4.77 -10.17 0.90
C ASN A 71 -3.59 -9.43 1.52
N ILE A 72 -3.81 -8.21 2.01
CA ILE A 72 -2.80 -7.44 2.75
C ILE A 72 -2.38 -8.19 4.02
N ARG A 73 -3.32 -8.76 4.78
CA ARG A 73 -3.02 -9.61 5.93
C ARG A 73 -2.12 -10.78 5.57
N ARG A 74 -2.48 -11.52 4.51
CA ARG A 74 -1.72 -12.70 4.07
C ARG A 74 -0.32 -12.34 3.58
N MET A 75 -0.17 -11.26 2.82
CA MET A 75 1.15 -10.78 2.40
C MET A 75 2.00 -10.35 3.60
N HIS A 76 1.40 -9.66 4.57
CA HIS A 76 2.09 -9.29 5.79
C HIS A 76 2.57 -10.52 6.58
N GLU A 77 1.74 -11.55 6.72
CA GLU A 77 2.12 -12.81 7.37
C GLU A 77 3.29 -13.50 6.67
N MET A 78 3.36 -13.46 5.34
CA MET A 78 4.51 -13.97 4.59
C MET A 78 5.80 -13.19 4.91
N ILE A 79 5.72 -11.86 5.00
CA ILE A 79 6.84 -10.99 5.37
C ILE A 79 7.34 -11.30 6.78
N VAL A 80 6.42 -11.45 7.74
CA VAL A 80 6.72 -11.82 9.12
C VAL A 80 7.37 -13.21 9.19
N ALA A 81 6.81 -14.20 8.48
CA ALA A 81 7.34 -15.56 8.46
C ALA A 81 8.77 -15.62 7.88
N ALA A 82 9.11 -14.72 6.96
CA ALA A 82 10.47 -14.59 6.42
C ALA A 82 11.43 -13.78 7.32
N GLY A 83 10.95 -13.22 8.44
CA GLY A 83 11.74 -12.38 9.33
C GLY A 83 12.11 -11.01 8.73
N LEU A 84 11.31 -10.52 7.78
CA LEU A 84 11.55 -9.26 7.05
C LEU A 84 10.64 -8.11 7.53
N GLU A 85 9.90 -8.31 8.62
CA GLU A 85 9.13 -7.24 9.25
C GLU A 85 10.07 -6.12 9.71
N GLY A 86 9.72 -4.87 9.38
CA GLY A 86 10.57 -3.70 9.63
C GLY A 86 11.67 -3.46 8.59
N GLN A 87 11.87 -4.38 7.63
CA GLN A 87 12.80 -4.22 6.50
C GLN A 87 12.07 -4.06 5.16
N MET A 88 10.93 -4.74 5.00
CA MET A 88 10.09 -4.69 3.81
C MET A 88 8.80 -3.93 4.09
N GLU A 89 8.50 -2.97 3.23
CA GLU A 89 7.24 -2.24 3.24
C GLU A 89 6.15 -3.04 2.52
N LEU A 90 4.90 -2.88 2.96
CA LEU A 90 3.72 -3.43 2.30
C LEU A 90 2.76 -2.30 1.96
N MET A 91 2.48 -2.15 0.67
CA MET A 91 1.72 -1.05 0.11
C MET A 91 0.41 -1.53 -0.52
N GLU A 92 -0.67 -0.85 -0.15
CA GLU A 92 -1.93 -0.91 -0.89
C GLU A 92 -2.04 0.31 -1.79
N ASP A 93 -2.38 0.08 -3.06
CA ASP A 93 -2.72 1.12 -4.03
C ASP A 93 -4.19 1.02 -4.46
N GLY A 94 -4.85 2.18 -4.49
CA GLY A 94 -6.20 2.34 -4.98
C GLY A 94 -7.27 2.34 -3.88
N GLY A 95 -8.24 3.26 -4.00
CA GLY A 95 -9.45 3.29 -3.15
C GLY A 95 -9.25 3.65 -1.67
N LEU A 96 -8.01 3.75 -1.18
CA LEU A 96 -7.70 4.18 0.19
C LEU A 96 -8.21 5.59 0.50
N ASN A 97 -8.74 5.79 1.70
CA ASN A 97 -9.23 7.07 2.20
C ASN A 97 -9.35 7.05 3.74
N THR A 98 -9.79 8.15 4.35
CA THR A 98 -9.91 8.27 5.82
C THR A 98 -10.91 7.30 6.45
N GLY A 99 -11.82 6.71 5.68
CA GLY A 99 -12.84 5.78 6.18
C GLY A 99 -12.39 4.33 6.23
N ASN A 100 -11.34 3.93 5.51
CA ASN A 100 -10.90 2.53 5.42
C ASN A 100 -9.41 2.31 5.73
N VAL A 101 -8.56 3.34 5.67
CA VAL A 101 -7.11 3.20 5.85
C VAL A 101 -6.71 2.52 7.16
N GLY A 102 -7.51 2.66 8.22
CA GLY A 102 -7.26 2.03 9.51
C GLY A 102 -7.31 0.50 9.45
N ASP A 103 -8.20 -0.08 8.64
CA ASP A 103 -8.35 -1.52 8.50
C ASP A 103 -7.16 -2.13 7.76
N PHE A 104 -6.63 -1.42 6.76
CA PHE A 104 -5.41 -1.80 6.05
C PHE A 104 -4.18 -1.74 6.95
N ILE A 105 -4.05 -0.68 7.75
CA ILE A 105 -2.97 -0.56 8.75
C ILE A 105 -3.06 -1.72 9.75
N LYS A 106 -4.27 -2.04 10.24
CA LYS A 106 -4.51 -3.20 11.11
C LYS A 106 -4.10 -4.52 10.45
N ALA A 107 -4.36 -4.66 9.15
CA ALA A 107 -4.04 -5.86 8.37
C ALA A 107 -2.54 -6.05 8.13
N GLY A 108 -1.73 -4.99 8.18
CA GLY A 108 -0.28 -5.09 8.02
C GLY A 108 0.33 -4.09 7.03
N MET A 109 -0.50 -3.31 6.34
CA MET A 109 -0.04 -2.24 5.45
C MET A 109 0.84 -1.24 6.23
N THR A 110 1.94 -0.83 5.60
CA THR A 110 2.87 0.19 6.11
C THR A 110 2.88 1.45 5.25
N VAL A 111 2.57 1.32 3.96
CA VAL A 111 2.50 2.42 3.00
C VAL A 111 1.15 2.41 2.29
N GLY A 112 0.57 3.57 2.01
CA GLY A 112 -0.64 3.66 1.19
C GLY A 112 -0.47 4.68 0.08
N GLU A 113 -0.95 4.38 -1.11
CA GLU A 113 -1.09 5.36 -2.18
C GLU A 113 -2.38 6.16 -2.04
N PHE A 114 -2.28 7.49 -2.12
CA PHE A 114 -3.43 8.37 -2.02
C PHE A 114 -3.41 9.44 -3.11
N SER A 115 -4.46 9.44 -3.94
CA SER A 115 -4.67 10.49 -4.93
C SER A 115 -5.94 11.29 -4.63
N SER A 116 -7.12 10.73 -4.91
CA SER A 116 -8.39 11.45 -4.76
C SER A 116 -8.65 12.02 -3.35
N PRO A 117 -8.33 11.33 -2.23
CA PRO A 117 -8.51 11.90 -0.89
C PRO A 117 -7.65 13.13 -0.62
N LEU A 118 -6.52 13.28 -1.32
CA LEU A 118 -5.58 14.39 -1.15
C LEU A 118 -5.78 15.52 -2.15
N LEU A 119 -6.43 15.24 -3.28
CA LEU A 119 -6.49 16.15 -4.44
C LEU A 119 -7.91 16.55 -4.83
N LYS A 120 -8.95 15.97 -4.21
CA LYS A 120 -10.35 16.23 -4.55
C LYS A 120 -11.23 16.31 -3.31
N GLY A 121 -12.29 17.09 -3.39
CA GLY A 121 -13.37 17.16 -2.43
C GLY A 121 -14.75 17.26 -3.10
N PRO A 122 -15.81 17.56 -2.33
CA PRO A 122 -17.18 17.61 -2.85
C PRO A 122 -17.37 18.59 -4.02
N GLN A 123 -16.55 19.66 -4.06
CA GLN A 123 -16.59 20.69 -5.10
C GLN A 123 -15.64 20.42 -6.28
N GLY A 124 -15.05 19.21 -6.35
CA GLY A 124 -14.10 18.83 -7.40
C GLY A 124 -12.65 18.89 -6.95
N LYS A 125 -11.72 19.14 -7.89
CA LYS A 125 -10.28 19.18 -7.60
C LYS A 125 -9.94 20.34 -6.67
N PHE A 126 -9.05 20.10 -5.72
CA PHE A 126 -8.51 21.16 -4.89
C PHE A 126 -7.67 22.13 -5.73
N VAL A 127 -7.71 23.40 -5.33
CA VAL A 127 -6.97 24.47 -6.00
C VAL A 127 -5.62 24.65 -5.30
N PRO A 128 -4.48 24.65 -6.02
CA PRO A 128 -3.18 24.93 -5.43
C PRO A 128 -3.13 26.28 -4.71
N GLY A 129 -2.47 26.33 -3.56
CA GLY A 129 -2.29 27.57 -2.78
C GLY A 129 -3.45 27.96 -1.85
N THR A 130 -4.58 27.23 -1.86
CA THR A 130 -5.72 27.51 -0.96
C THR A 130 -5.64 26.84 0.41
N GLY A 131 -4.63 25.99 0.63
CA GLY A 131 -4.48 25.16 1.84
C GLY A 131 -5.37 23.91 1.89
N GLN A 132 -6.20 23.65 0.87
CA GLN A 132 -7.08 22.47 0.85
C GLN A 132 -6.32 21.14 0.84
N ILE A 133 -5.26 21.02 0.03
CA ILE A 133 -4.40 19.82 -0.02
C ILE A 133 -3.73 19.61 1.34
N GLU A 134 -3.20 20.67 1.94
CA GLU A 134 -2.57 20.59 3.27
C GLU A 134 -3.55 20.13 4.34
N ALA A 135 -4.78 20.68 4.34
CA ALA A 135 -5.83 20.25 5.25
C ALA A 135 -6.22 18.78 5.04
N ALA A 136 -6.30 18.32 3.79
CA ALA A 136 -6.56 16.92 3.46
C ALA A 136 -5.44 15.99 3.93
N VAL A 137 -4.17 16.36 3.71
CA VAL A 137 -3.00 15.62 4.20
C VAL A 137 -3.02 15.54 5.72
N LYS A 138 -3.26 16.66 6.42
CA LYS A 138 -3.34 16.69 7.90
C LYS A 138 -4.43 15.77 8.42
N LYS A 139 -5.63 15.81 7.81
CA LYS A 139 -6.75 14.93 8.17
C LYS A 139 -6.40 13.47 7.97
N LEU A 140 -5.85 13.11 6.81
CA LEU A 140 -5.46 11.72 6.51
C LEU A 140 -4.37 11.23 7.46
N ARG A 141 -3.33 12.03 7.66
CA ARG A 141 -2.22 11.71 8.55
C ARG A 141 -2.70 11.48 9.99
N ALA A 142 -3.62 12.28 10.50
CA ALA A 142 -4.18 12.10 11.84
C ALA A 142 -4.87 10.74 12.00
N VAL A 143 -5.66 10.31 10.99
CA VAL A 143 -6.31 8.99 11.01
C VAL A 143 -5.29 7.86 10.93
N MET A 144 -4.29 7.98 10.04
CA MET A 144 -3.23 6.98 9.91
C MET A 144 -2.43 6.85 11.21
N ASN A 145 -2.05 7.97 11.85
CA ASN A 145 -1.32 7.96 13.11
C ASN A 145 -2.15 7.29 14.21
N ALA A 146 -3.44 7.63 14.35
CA ALA A 146 -4.30 7.00 15.35
C ALA A 146 -4.43 5.47 15.14
N ALA A 147 -4.54 5.01 13.89
CA ALA A 147 -4.56 3.58 13.59
C ALA A 147 -3.21 2.91 13.87
N SER A 148 -2.09 3.54 13.49
CA SER A 148 -0.75 3.03 13.79
C SER A 148 -0.50 2.95 15.29
N ASP A 149 -0.89 3.96 16.07
CA ASP A 149 -0.76 3.98 17.52
C ASP A 149 -1.54 2.83 18.19
N LEU A 150 -2.64 2.37 17.58
CA LEU A 150 -3.41 1.23 18.07
C LEU A 150 -2.75 -0.10 17.68
N TYR A 151 -2.40 -0.27 16.40
CA TYR A 151 -2.10 -1.59 15.84
C TYR A 151 -0.62 -1.86 15.60
N ARG A 152 0.27 -0.86 15.68
CA ARG A 152 1.69 -0.99 15.31
C ARG A 152 2.63 -0.51 16.40
N ASP A 153 3.82 -1.09 16.44
CA ASP A 153 4.96 -0.58 17.20
C ASP A 153 6.22 -0.53 16.30
N THR A 154 7.39 -0.31 16.89
CA THR A 154 8.66 -0.22 16.14
C THR A 154 9.09 -1.54 15.51
N ASN A 155 8.57 -2.67 16.02
CA ASN A 155 8.93 -4.01 15.56
C ASN A 155 7.92 -4.56 14.54
N GLY A 156 6.75 -3.93 14.37
CA GLY A 156 5.73 -4.53 13.53
C GLY A 156 4.29 -4.21 13.87
N LEU A 157 3.41 -5.13 13.51
CA LEU A 157 2.09 -5.20 14.12
C LEU A 157 2.21 -5.63 15.58
N LYS A 158 1.46 -4.98 16.46
CA LYS A 158 1.34 -5.44 17.84
C LYS A 158 0.67 -6.81 17.83
N SER A 159 1.24 -7.75 18.56
CA SER A 159 0.61 -9.04 18.79
C SER A 159 -0.78 -8.80 19.38
N GLU A 160 -1.84 -9.34 18.74
CA GLU A 160 -3.15 -9.33 19.38
C GLU A 160 -3.00 -10.10 20.70
N ASN A 161 -3.31 -9.45 21.82
CA ASN A 161 -3.48 -10.14 23.10
C ASN A 161 -4.61 -11.16 22.88
N THR A 162 -4.23 -12.39 22.59
CA THR A 162 -5.12 -13.55 22.54
C THR A 162 -5.47 -13.99 23.95
#